data_AF-A0A8J8Q8A2-F1
#
_entry.id   AF-A0A8J8Q8A2-F1
#
_cell.length_a   1.000
_cell.length_b   1.000
_cell.length_c   1.000
_cell.angle_alpha   90.00
_cell.angle_beta   90.00
_cell.angle_gamma   90.00
#
_symmetry.space_group_name_H-M   'P 1'
#
loop_
_entity.id
_entity.type
_entity.pdbx_description
1 polymer ?
#
loop_
_entity_poly.entity_id
_entity_poly.type
_entity_poly.pdbx_seq_one_letter_code
_entity_poly.pdbx_strand_id
1 'polypeptide(L)'
;MNHLREIGDRAWHLPNHAHLVVYEREDGERGLLTVYDCGATQSGPKAQLLGTLESVDADAAIEPNPTGRVVTLHEPATLERTAENQYRIT
;
A
#
# COMPACT_ATOMS: atom_id res chain seq x y z
N MET A 1 -8.97 8.47 8.46
CA MET A 1 -9.83 7.27 8.62
C MET A 1 -9.37 6.25 7.59
N ASN A 2 -9.16 5.00 8.01
CA ASN A 2 -8.77 3.92 7.11
C ASN A 2 -10.05 3.22 6.62
N HIS A 3 -10.28 3.22 5.31
CA HIS A 3 -11.46 2.64 4.67
C HIS A 3 -11.16 1.29 4.00
N LEU A 4 -9.98 0.70 4.26
CA LEU A 4 -9.67 -0.61 3.75
C LEU A 4 -10.49 -1.67 4.48
N ARG A 5 -10.93 -2.67 3.73
CA ARG A 5 -11.63 -3.81 4.30
C ARG A 5 -10.64 -4.71 5.02
N GLU A 6 -10.71 -4.74 6.34
CA GLU A 6 -9.96 -5.69 7.16
C GLU A 6 -10.46 -7.12 6.89
N ILE A 7 -9.54 -8.02 6.56
CA ILE A 7 -9.85 -9.44 6.29
C ILE A 7 -9.20 -10.38 7.30
N GLY A 8 -8.40 -9.85 8.23
CA GLY A 8 -7.77 -10.60 9.30
C GLY A 8 -7.10 -9.71 10.33
N ASP A 9 -6.45 -10.32 11.33
CA ASP A 9 -5.69 -9.59 12.34
C ASP A 9 -4.44 -9.01 11.66
N ARG A 10 -4.51 -7.73 11.28
CA ARG A 10 -3.48 -6.97 10.56
C ARG A 10 -3.34 -7.28 9.06
N ALA A 11 -4.42 -7.71 8.42
CA ALA A 11 -4.50 -7.89 6.98
C ALA A 11 -5.67 -7.10 6.38
N TRP A 12 -5.41 -6.41 5.27
CA TRP A 12 -6.38 -5.58 4.57
C TRP A 12 -6.50 -6.02 3.11
N HIS A 13 -7.73 -6.10 2.62
CA HIS A 13 -7.99 -6.38 1.22
C HIS A 13 -7.73 -5.13 0.36
N LEU A 14 -6.88 -5.28 -0.64
CA LEU A 14 -6.64 -4.29 -1.69
C LEU A 14 -7.53 -4.62 -2.91
N PRO A 15 -8.33 -3.66 -3.38
CA PRO A 15 -9.15 -3.84 -4.57
C PRO A 15 -8.28 -4.02 -5.81
N ASN A 16 -8.88 -4.60 -6.86
CA ASN A 16 -8.27 -4.64 -8.19
C ASN A 16 -8.00 -3.19 -8.65
N HIS A 17 -6.83 -2.96 -9.26
CA HIS A 17 -6.36 -1.61 -9.63
C HIS A 17 -6.13 -0.69 -8.42
N ALA A 18 -5.80 -1.20 -7.23
CA ALA A 18 -5.36 -0.29 -6.17
C ALA A 18 -4.01 0.34 -6.54
N HIS A 19 -3.92 1.66 -6.35
CA HIS A 19 -2.67 2.40 -6.47
C HIS A 19 -2.14 2.69 -5.08
N LEU A 20 -0.90 2.29 -4.80
CA LEU A 20 -0.23 2.54 -3.55
C LEU A 20 0.94 3.49 -3.81
N VAL A 21 0.97 4.61 -3.10
CA VAL A 21 2.13 5.49 -3.09
C VAL A 21 2.91 5.19 -1.82
N VAL A 22 4.12 4.66 -2.00
CA VAL A 22 5.05 4.35 -0.92
C VAL A 22 6.08 5.46 -0.85
N TYR A 23 6.06 6.17 0.28
CA TYR A 23 7.06 7.14 0.64
C TYR A 23 8.14 6.43 1.44
N GLU A 24 9.29 6.25 0.82
CA GLU A 24 10.48 5.69 1.46
C GLU A 24 11.21 6.83 2.16
N ARG A 25 11.59 6.63 3.42
CA ARG A 25 12.43 7.58 4.14
C ARG A 25 13.81 6.99 4.31
N GLU A 26 14.83 7.79 3.99
CA GLU A 26 16.21 7.49 4.34
C GLU A 26 16.34 7.57 5.89
N ASP A 27 17.25 6.81 6.50
CA ASP A 27 17.54 6.80 7.95
C ASP A 27 16.61 6.02 8.91
N GLY A 28 15.80 5.07 8.43
CA GLY A 28 15.06 4.16 9.32
C GLY A 28 13.88 4.82 10.05
N GLU A 29 13.49 6.02 9.64
CA GLU A 29 12.20 6.60 9.98
C GLU A 29 11.05 5.77 9.38
N ARG A 30 9.89 5.78 10.04
CA ARG A 30 8.69 5.12 9.51
C ARG A 30 8.30 5.78 8.18
N GLY A 31 8.31 5.01 7.10
CA GLY A 31 7.76 5.43 5.81
C GLY A 31 6.26 5.72 5.89
N LEU A 32 5.68 6.09 4.75
CA LEU A 32 4.23 6.29 4.63
C LEU A 32 3.73 5.51 3.43
N LEU A 33 2.70 4.70 3.62
CA LEU A 33 1.98 4.02 2.55
C LEU A 33 0.62 4.69 2.42
N THR A 34 0.35 5.25 1.25
CA THR A 34 -0.95 5.83 0.92
C THR A 34 -1.63 4.97 -0.12
N VAL A 35 -2.81 4.45 0.20
CA VAL A 35 -3.58 3.54 -0.67
C VAL A 35 -4.74 4.28 -1.32
N TYR A 36 -4.85 4.13 -2.63
CA TYR A 36 -5.89 4.66 -3.51
C TYR A 36 -6.60 3.51 -4.24
N ASP A 37 -7.88 3.68 -4.50
CA ASP A 37 -8.70 2.74 -5.27
C ASP A 37 -8.97 3.37 -6.65
N CYS A 38 -8.62 2.68 -7.75
CA CYS A 38 -8.76 3.19 -9.14
C CYS A 38 -10.22 3.32 -9.61
N GLY A 39 -11.20 3.36 -8.71
CA GLY A 39 -12.60 3.65 -9.05
C GLY A 39 -12.94 5.14 -9.09
N ALA A 40 -12.18 6.01 -8.43
CA ALA A 40 -12.59 7.40 -8.28
C ALA A 40 -11.40 8.36 -8.28
N THR A 41 -11.15 9.00 -9.42
CA THR A 41 -10.27 10.17 -9.57
C THR A 41 -10.67 11.38 -8.69
N GLN A 42 -11.66 11.23 -7.81
CA GLN A 42 -12.12 12.23 -6.84
C GLN A 42 -12.27 11.71 -5.39
N SER A 43 -12.15 10.40 -5.13
CA SER A 43 -12.14 9.92 -3.75
C SER A 43 -10.71 10.01 -3.23
N GLY A 44 -10.52 10.79 -2.17
CA GLY A 44 -9.23 10.89 -1.48
C GLY A 44 -8.69 9.52 -1.03
N PRO A 45 -7.48 9.49 -0.44
CA PRO A 45 -6.83 8.24 -0.07
C PRO A 45 -7.74 7.37 0.80
N LYS A 46 -7.89 6.10 0.42
CA LYS A 46 -8.69 5.12 1.18
C LYS A 46 -8.03 4.83 2.53
N ALA A 47 -6.70 4.77 2.54
CA ALA A 47 -5.94 4.54 3.75
C ALA A 47 -4.58 5.21 3.69
N GLN A 48 -4.08 5.52 4.87
CA GLN A 48 -2.71 5.95 5.11
C GLN A 48 -2.17 5.13 6.28
N LEU A 49 -1.09 4.41 6.03
CA LEU A 49 -0.44 3.52 6.98
C LEU A 49 1.00 3.99 7.16
N LEU A 50 1.46 4.07 8.40
CA LEU A 50 2.86 4.40 8.69
C LEU A 50 3.69 3.12 8.68
N GLY A 51 4.76 3.13 7.89
CA GLY A 51 5.73 2.05 7.79
C GLY A 51 6.34 1.88 6.41
N THR A 52 6.92 0.71 6.19
CA THR A 52 7.67 0.38 4.96
C THR A 52 7.01 -0.79 4.26
N LEU A 53 6.85 -0.68 2.95
CA LEU A 53 6.47 -1.82 2.10
C LEU A 53 7.74 -2.62 1.81
N GLU A 54 7.86 -3.84 2.32
CA GLU A 54 9.07 -4.65 2.14
C GLU A 54 9.06 -5.39 0.81
N SER A 55 7.91 -5.96 0.44
CA SER A 55 7.78 -6.78 -0.76
C SER A 55 6.37 -6.73 -1.35
N VAL A 56 6.31 -7.00 -2.65
CA VAL A 56 5.09 -7.09 -3.43
C VAL A 56 5.11 -8.45 -4.13
N ASP A 57 4.24 -9.34 -3.68
CA ASP A 57 4.08 -10.73 -4.15
C ASP A 57 2.75 -10.88 -4.89
N ALA A 58 2.42 -9.91 -5.74
CA ALA A 58 1.19 -9.88 -6.55
C ALA A 58 1.52 -9.28 -7.93
N ASP A 59 0.69 -9.52 -8.96
CA ASP A 59 0.87 -8.86 -10.26
C ASP A 59 0.65 -7.35 -10.12
N ALA A 60 1.75 -6.60 -10.19
CA ALA A 60 1.78 -5.17 -10.00
C ALA A 60 2.83 -4.51 -10.87
N ALA A 61 2.50 -3.32 -11.39
CA ALA A 61 3.48 -2.40 -11.93
C ALA A 61 4.11 -1.57 -10.80
N ILE A 62 5.44 -1.58 -10.70
CA ILE A 62 6.18 -0.79 -9.72
C ILE A 62 6.97 0.28 -10.46
N GLU A 63 6.66 1.54 -10.17
CA GLU A 63 7.30 2.70 -10.78
C GLU A 63 8.06 3.50 -9.71
N PRO A 64 9.37 3.75 -9.88
CA PRO A 64 10.13 4.58 -8.94
C PRO A 64 9.65 6.03 -9.01
N ASN A 65 9.62 6.71 -7.88
CA ASN A 65 9.31 8.13 -7.78
C ASN A 65 10.38 8.87 -6.94
N PRO A 66 10.49 10.20 -7.02
CA PRO A 66 11.52 10.96 -6.29
C PRO A 66 11.50 10.79 -4.76
N THR A 67 10.41 10.28 -4.19
CA THR A 67 10.19 10.14 -2.75
C THR A 67 10.03 8.67 -2.32
N GLY A 68 10.32 7.70 -3.19
CA GLY A 68 10.02 6.28 -3.00
C GLY A 68 9.51 5.62 -4.28
N ARG A 69 8.30 5.05 -4.26
CA ARG A 69 7.73 4.29 -5.39
C ARG A 69 6.22 4.27 -5.42
N VAL A 70 5.67 4.02 -6.60
CA VAL A 70 4.24 3.78 -6.83
C VAL A 70 4.05 2.32 -7.20
N VAL A 71 3.12 1.63 -6.54
CA VAL A 71 2.74 0.25 -6.83
C VAL A 71 1.31 0.27 -7.35
N THR A 72 1.11 -0.17 -8.57
CA THR A 72 -0.19 -0.28 -9.21
C THR A 72 -0.53 -1.76 -9.35
N LEU A 73 -1.50 -2.24 -8.59
CA LEU A 73 -1.93 -3.63 -8.66
C LEU A 73 -2.76 -3.88 -9.92
N HIS A 74 -2.54 -4.99 -10.60
CA HIS A 74 -3.37 -5.42 -11.74
C HIS A 74 -4.42 -6.47 -11.33
N GLU A 75 -4.25 -7.07 -10.17
CA GLU A 75 -5.15 -8.04 -9.56
C GLU A 75 -5.55 -7.61 -8.13
N PRO A 76 -6.67 -8.10 -7.58
CA PRO A 76 -6.94 -7.94 -6.15
C PRO A 76 -5.83 -8.61 -5.33
N ALA A 77 -5.36 -7.95 -4.29
CA ALA A 77 -4.28 -8.45 -3.44
C ALA A 77 -4.58 -8.20 -1.96
N THR A 78 -3.76 -8.74 -1.08
CA THR A 78 -3.84 -8.54 0.36
C THR A 78 -2.64 -7.75 0.84
N LEU A 79 -2.89 -6.69 1.61
CA LEU A 79 -1.85 -6.00 2.37
C LEU A 79 -1.76 -6.62 3.77
N GLU A 80 -0.66 -7.27 4.08
CA GLU A 80 -0.41 -7.91 5.36
C GLU A 80 0.66 -7.17 6.15
N ARG A 81 0.44 -6.96 7.45
CA ARG A 81 1.45 -6.39 8.34
C ARG A 81 2.31 -7.50 8.97
N THR A 82 3.53 -7.66 8.46
CA THR A 82 4.49 -8.68 8.92
C THR A 82 5.13 -8.33 10.27
N ALA A 83 5.41 -7.04 10.51
CA ALA A 83 5.97 -6.55 11.77
C ALA A 83 5.44 -5.14 12.11
N GLU A 84 5.90 -4.57 13.23
CA GLU A 84 5.57 -3.18 13.56
C GLU A 84 6.07 -2.24 12.47
N ASN A 85 5.13 -1.62 11.75
CA ASN A 85 5.39 -0.73 10.62
C ASN A 85 6.05 -1.42 9.40
N GLN A 86 5.89 -2.73 9.23
CA GLN A 86 6.33 -3.47 8.03
C GLN A 86 5.13 -4.11 7.36
N TYR A 87 5.03 -3.92 6.05
CA TYR A 87 3.92 -4.41 5.24
C TYR A 87 4.43 -5.21 4.04
N ARG A 88 3.66 -6.21 3.63
CA ARG A 88 3.85 -7.01 2.43
C ARG A 88 2.54 -7.08 1.66
N ILE A 89 2.62 -7.08 0.33
CA ILE A 89 1.47 -7.39 -0.52
C ILE A 89 1.58 -8.86 -0.98
N THR A 90 0.49 -9.62 -0.88
CA THR A 90 0.35 -11.04 -1.24
C THR A 90 -0.94 -11.31 -2.01
#